data_AF-A0A061QP61-F1
#
_entry.id   AF-A0A061QP61-F1
#
_cell.length_a   1.000
_cell.length_b   1.000
_cell.length_c   1.000
_cell.angle_alpha   90.00
_cell.angle_beta   90.00
_cell.angle_gamma   90.00
#
_symmetry.space_group_name_H-M   'P 1'
#
loop_
_entity.id
_entity.type
_entity.pdbx_description
1 polymer ?
#
loop_
_entity_poly.entity_id
_entity_poly.type
_entity_poly.pdbx_seq_one_letter_code
_entity_poly.pdbx_strand_id
1 'polypeptide(L)'
;KVAGMGEEVRNRVATRLLHLTLRELFDWRFMQTDPNWGNFLYDKESDMLHLIDFGAARTFPKEFVDDYLGMVRACAERDTDEVLERSIRLGFLT
;
A
#
# COMPACT_ATOMS: atom_id res chain seq x y z
N LYS A 1 -11.71 17.28 -7.75
CA LYS A 1 -10.61 16.29 -7.60
C LYS A 1 -9.71 16.71 -6.44
N VAL A 2 -9.22 15.76 -5.63
CA VAL A 2 -8.37 16.03 -4.45
C VAL A 2 -7.12 16.88 -4.80
N ALA A 3 -6.56 16.71 -6.00
CA ALA A 3 -5.39 17.46 -6.46
C ALA A 3 -5.53 19.00 -6.38
N GLY A 4 -6.75 19.53 -6.53
CA GLY A 4 -7.04 20.97 -6.45
C GLY A 4 -7.45 21.45 -5.05
N MET A 5 -7.42 20.58 -4.03
CA MET A 5 -7.72 20.94 -2.65
C MET A 5 -6.45 21.47 -1.94
N GLY A 6 -6.64 22.11 -0.78
CA GLY A 6 -5.53 22.60 0.04
C GLY A 6 -4.58 21.49 0.50
N GLU A 7 -3.34 21.86 0.76
CA GLU A 7 -2.27 20.92 1.12
C GLU A 7 -2.64 19.98 2.27
N GLU A 8 -3.23 20.53 3.34
CA GLU A 8 -3.66 19.73 4.50
C GLU A 8 -4.64 18.61 4.11
N VAL A 9 -5.58 18.90 3.21
CA VAL A 9 -6.55 17.89 2.73
C VAL A 9 -5.84 16.85 1.89
N ARG A 10 -4.93 17.27 1.01
CA ARG A 10 -4.16 16.32 0.19
C ARG A 10 -3.29 15.41 1.07
N ASN A 11 -2.64 15.96 2.08
CA ASN A 11 -1.82 15.20 3.02
C ASN A 11 -2.67 14.20 3.80
N ARG A 12 -3.85 14.59 4.31
CA ARG A 12 -4.76 13.64 4.96
C ARG A 12 -5.20 12.51 4.05
N VAL A 13 -5.61 12.81 2.82
CA VAL A 13 -6.04 11.79 1.86
C VAL A 13 -4.89 10.83 1.53
N ALA A 14 -3.67 11.35 1.31
CA ALA A 14 -2.49 10.54 1.06
C ALA A 14 -2.15 9.63 2.25
N THR A 15 -2.22 10.16 3.49
CA THR A 15 -2.02 9.35 4.71
C THR A 15 -3.05 8.24 4.83
N ARG A 16 -4.33 8.51 4.54
CA ARG A 16 -5.41 7.51 4.57
C ARG A 16 -5.19 6.42 3.53
N LEU A 17 -4.83 6.80 2.30
CA LEU A 17 -4.49 5.87 1.23
C LEU A 17 -3.32 4.96 1.62
N LEU A 18 -2.22 5.54 2.13
CA LEU A 18 -1.08 4.77 2.59
C LEU A 18 -1.46 3.79 3.71
N HIS A 19 -2.21 4.26 4.71
CA HIS A 19 -2.63 3.40 5.82
C HIS A 19 -3.52 2.26 5.33
N LEU A 20 -4.47 2.53 4.44
CA LEU A 20 -5.28 1.50 3.80
C LEU A 20 -4.42 0.46 3.07
N THR A 21 -3.49 0.90 2.22
CA THR A 21 -2.60 0.00 1.48
C THR A 21 -1.76 -0.88 2.41
N LEU A 22 -1.25 -0.32 3.51
CA LEU A 22 -0.51 -1.10 4.52
C LEU A 22 -1.41 -2.16 5.17
N ARG A 23 -2.67 -1.82 5.50
CA ARG A 23 -3.63 -2.79 6.07
C ARG A 23 -4.02 -3.88 5.07
N GLU A 24 -4.28 -3.50 3.82
CA GLU A 24 -4.58 -4.45 2.75
C GLU A 24 -3.48 -5.49 2.59
N LEU A 25 -2.22 -5.04 2.58
CA LEU A 25 -1.07 -5.91 2.37
C LEU A 25 -0.70 -6.72 3.62
N PHE A 26 -0.56 -6.06 4.77
CA PHE A 26 0.04 -6.67 5.98
C PHE A 26 -0.98 -7.24 6.97
N ASP A 27 -2.18 -6.67 7.09
CA ASP A 27 -3.22 -7.20 8.00
C ASP A 27 -4.10 -8.21 7.27
N TRP A 28 -4.72 -7.76 6.19
CA TRP A 28 -5.74 -8.53 5.47
C TRP A 28 -5.11 -9.54 4.53
N ARG A 29 -3.90 -9.24 4.03
CA ARG A 29 -3.24 -10.00 2.96
C ARG A 29 -4.16 -10.16 1.75
N PHE A 30 -4.99 -9.15 1.54
CA PHE A 30 -5.98 -9.04 0.49
C PHE A 30 -5.99 -7.59 0.05
N MET A 31 -5.44 -7.34 -1.13
CA MET A 31 -5.15 -6.00 -1.60
C MET A 31 -5.72 -5.78 -2.99
N GLN A 32 -6.36 -4.62 -3.18
CA GLN A 32 -6.67 -4.13 -4.50
C GLN A 32 -5.38 -3.72 -5.22
N THR A 33 -5.03 -4.45 -6.28
CA THR A 33 -3.78 -4.22 -7.04
C THR A 33 -3.97 -3.29 -8.23
N ASP A 34 -5.21 -2.86 -8.52
CA ASP A 34 -5.51 -1.90 -9.58
C ASP A 34 -4.98 -0.49 -9.24
N PRO A 35 -4.09 0.09 -10.07
CA PRO A 35 -3.60 1.46 -9.87
C PRO A 35 -4.61 2.56 -10.23
N ASN A 36 -5.85 2.23 -10.60
CA ASN A 36 -6.85 3.21 -11.00
C ASN A 36 -7.38 4.05 -9.82
N TRP A 37 -6.93 5.32 -9.76
CA TRP A 37 -7.39 6.30 -8.78
C TRP A 37 -8.89 6.58 -8.80
N GLY A 38 -9.60 6.27 -9.89
CA GLY A 38 -11.06 6.40 -9.97
C GLY A 38 -11.81 5.49 -8.98
N ASN A 39 -11.16 4.43 -8.50
CA ASN A 39 -11.73 3.49 -7.54
C ASN A 39 -11.74 4.04 -6.10
N PHE A 40 -11.09 5.18 -5.86
CA PHE A 40 -10.96 5.83 -4.55
C PHE A 40 -11.68 7.17 -4.55
N LEU A 41 -12.83 7.23 -3.88
CA LEU A 41 -13.65 8.44 -3.77
C LEU A 41 -13.47 9.05 -2.39
N TYR A 42 -12.90 10.25 -2.34
CA TYR A 42 -12.78 11.00 -1.10
C TYR A 42 -14.02 11.88 -0.89
N ASP A 43 -14.75 11.61 0.20
CA ASP A 43 -15.84 12.44 0.68
C ASP A 43 -15.29 13.48 1.68
N LYS A 44 -15.43 14.76 1.31
CA LYS A 44 -14.94 15.88 2.12
C LYS A 44 -15.82 16.16 3.34
N GLU A 45 -17.12 15.87 3.26
CA GLU A 45 -18.06 16.17 4.36
C GLU A 45 -17.85 15.20 5.52
N SER A 46 -17.66 13.91 5.21
CA SER A 46 -17.39 12.88 6.21
C SER A 46 -15.90 12.62 6.48
N ASP A 47 -14.99 13.20 5.68
CA ASP A 47 -13.53 12.94 5.70
C ASP A 47 -13.20 11.44 5.50
N MET A 48 -13.99 10.77 4.65
CA MET A 48 -13.89 9.33 4.38
C MET A 48 -13.35 9.02 2.99
N LEU A 49 -12.69 7.88 2.87
CA LEU A 49 -12.24 7.32 1.60
C LEU A 49 -13.10 6.10 1.27
N HIS A 50 -13.85 6.16 0.18
CA HIS A 50 -14.68 5.07 -0.31
C HIS A 50 -13.94 4.31 -1.42
N LEU A 51 -13.97 2.98 -1.32
CA LEU A 51 -13.45 2.08 -2.34
C LEU A 51 -14.64 1.46 -3.06
N ILE A 52 -14.71 1.63 -4.37
CA ILE A 52 -15.89 1.22 -5.15
C ILE A 52 -15.65 0.00 -6.04
N ASP A 53 -14.39 -0.42 -6.22
CA ASP A 53 -14.04 -1.55 -7.06
C ASP A 53 -12.99 -2.44 -6.41
N PHE A 54 -13.25 -3.75 -6.45
CA PHE A 54 -12.41 -4.82 -5.93
C PHE A 54 -12.12 -5.90 -6.99
N GLY A 55 -12.37 -5.62 -8.27
CA GLY A 55 -12.27 -6.59 -9.38
C GLY A 55 -10.86 -7.13 -9.64
N ALA A 56 -9.82 -6.42 -9.20
CA ALA A 56 -8.42 -6.87 -9.27
C ALA A 56 -7.81 -7.09 -7.88
N ALA A 57 -8.65 -7.32 -6.86
CA ALA A 57 -8.17 -7.65 -5.53
C ALA A 57 -7.58 -9.06 -5.50
N ARG A 58 -6.43 -9.21 -4.83
CA ARG A 58 -5.66 -10.46 -4.77
C ARG A 58 -5.34 -10.82 -3.33
N THR A 59 -5.35 -12.12 -3.04
CA THR A 59 -4.86 -12.66 -1.76
C THR A 59 -3.38 -12.96 -1.86
N PHE A 60 -2.63 -12.65 -0.81
CA PHE A 60 -1.21 -12.93 -0.70
C PHE A 60 -0.94 -13.98 0.39
N PRO A 61 -0.09 -14.99 0.12
CA PRO A 61 0.35 -15.93 1.15
C PRO A 61 1.07 -15.21 2.30
N LYS A 62 0.93 -15.72 3.53
CA LYS A 62 1.58 -15.13 4.71
C LYS A 62 3.10 -15.02 4.52
N GLU A 63 3.72 -16.09 4.02
CA GLU A 63 5.16 -16.18 3.81
C GLU A 63 5.67 -15.05 2.91
N PHE A 64 4.98 -14.81 1.79
CA PHE A 64 5.29 -13.70 0.89
C PHE A 64 5.21 -12.34 1.59
N VAL A 65 4.14 -12.11 2.35
CA VAL A 65 3.92 -10.84 3.05
C VAL A 65 4.93 -10.61 4.16
N ASP A 66 5.31 -11.66 4.89
CA ASP A 66 6.33 -11.61 5.95
C ASP A 66 7.70 -11.27 5.36
N ASP A 67 8.09 -11.90 4.23
CA ASP A 67 9.34 -11.59 3.54
C ASP A 67 9.35 -10.17 2.97
N TYR A 68 8.23 -9.73 2.39
CA TYR A 68 8.07 -8.37 1.89
C TYR A 68 8.16 -7.33 3.01
N LEU A 69 7.52 -7.58 4.16
CA LEU A 69 7.62 -6.70 5.33
C LEU A 69 9.05 -6.64 5.86
N GLY A 70 9.76 -7.77 5.88
CA GLY A 70 11.17 -7.82 6.25
C GLY A 70 12.04 -6.96 5.33
N MET A 71 11.78 -7.00 4.01
CA MET A 71 12.49 -6.17 3.04
C MET A 71 12.20 -4.68 3.26
N VAL A 72 10.93 -4.31 3.49
CA VAL A 72 10.54 -2.92 3.80
C VAL A 72 11.21 -2.43 5.09
N ARG A 73 11.30 -3.29 6.11
CA ARG A 73 12.00 -2.98 7.36
C ARG A 73 13.50 -2.75 7.12
N ALA A 74 14.16 -3.65 6.38
CA ALA A 74 15.57 -3.51 6.04
C ALA A 74 15.85 -2.21 5.27
N CYS A 75 14.95 -1.82 4.34
CA CYS A 75 15.01 -0.52 3.68
C CYS A 75 14.94 0.65 4.67
N ALA A 76 14.05 0.59 5.65
CA ALA A 76 13.89 1.63 6.68
C ALA A 76 15.11 1.73 7.61
N GLU A 77 15.74 0.59 7.92
CA GLU A 77 16.95 0.49 8.73
C GLU A 77 18.24 0.77 7.93
N ARG A 78 18.13 0.92 6.61
CA ARG A 78 19.24 1.11 5.65
C ARG A 78 20.22 -0.08 5.60
N ASP A 79 19.72 -1.28 5.87
CA ASP A 79 20.48 -2.52 5.72
C ASP A 79 20.42 -3.00 4.26
N THR A 80 21.44 -2.66 3.48
CA THR A 80 21.48 -2.99 2.05
C THR A 80 21.64 -4.49 1.79
N ASP A 81 22.28 -5.21 2.71
CA ASP A 81 22.56 -6.63 2.55
C ASP A 81 21.27 -7.44 2.74
N GLU A 82 20.51 -7.11 3.79
CA GLU A 82 19.21 -7.76 4.04
C GLU A 82 18.16 -7.37 2.97
N VAL A 83 18.20 -6.14 2.45
CA VAL A 83 17.35 -5.75 1.30
C VAL A 83 17.65 -6.61 0.08
N LEU A 84 18.93 -6.81 -0.26
CA LEU A 84 19.33 -7.62 -1.41
C LEU A 84 18.92 -9.08 -1.24
N GLU A 85 19.23 -9.67 -0.08
CA GLU A 85 18.88 -11.07 0.22
C GLU A 85 17.37 -11.31 0.08
N ARG A 86 16.56 -10.46 0.71
CA ARG A 86 15.10 -10.59 0.66
C ARG A 86 14.55 -10.31 -0.74
N SER A 87 15.12 -9.37 -1.48
CA SER A 87 14.72 -9.11 -2.87
C SER A 87 14.95 -10.32 -3.77
N ILE A 88 16.04 -11.07 -3.57
CA ILE A 88 16.30 -12.32 -4.30
C ILE A 88 15.32 -13.42 -3.86
N ARG A 89 15.07 -13.59 -2.55
CA ARG A 89 14.09 -14.57 -2.03
C ARG A 89 12.68 -14.33 -2.55
N LEU A 90 12.27 -13.07 -2.63
CA LEU A 90 10.98 -12.64 -3.20
C LEU A 90 10.93 -12.76 -4.74
N GLY A 91 12.07 -13.01 -5.39
CA GLY A 91 12.18 -13.11 -6.85
C GLY A 91 12.09 -11.76 -7.57
N PHE A 92 12.33 -10.65 -6.87
CA PHE A 92 12.38 -9.30 -7.47
C PHE A 92 13.72 -9.04 -8.17
N LEU A 93 14.79 -9.69 -7.71
CA LEU A 93 16.13 -9.63 -8.29
C LEU A 93 16.64 -11.06 -8.55
N THR A 94 17.59 -11.18 -9.49
CA THR A 94 18.24 -12.44 -9.90
C THR A 94 19.74 -12.37 -9.71
#